data_AF-A0A7L1BKZ6-F1
#
_entry.id   AF-A0A7L1BKZ6-F1
#
_cell.length_a   1.000
_cell.length_b   1.000
_cell.length_c   1.000
_cell.angle_alpha   90.00
_cell.angle_beta   90.00
_cell.angle_gamma   90.00
#
_symmetry.space_group_name_H-M   'P 1'
#
loop_
_entity.id
_entity.type
_entity.pdbx_description
1 polymer ?
#
loop_
_entity_poly.entity_id
_entity_poly.type
_entity_poly.pdbx_seq_one_letter_code
_entity_poly.pdbx_strand_id
1 'polypeptide(L)'
;VHRLLGGINWVRPTLGITNDELAPVFDLLKGDDDGHSPRTLTPEAQQALDKTAEALQKRQAHRYIISQPFFLAILGEKVQLYGLIFQWDTSLKDPLLIE
;
A
#
# COMPACT_ATOMS: atom_id res chain seq x y z
N VAL A 1 13.92 -4.13 -13.13
CA VAL A 1 13.95 -3.59 -11.74
C VAL A 1 13.38 -2.18 -11.64
N HIS A 2 13.69 -1.24 -12.55
CA HIS A 2 13.18 0.15 -12.50
C HIS A 2 11.64 0.27 -12.44
N ARG A 3 10.89 -0.55 -13.20
CA ARG A 3 9.40 -0.56 -13.14
C ARG A 3 8.87 -1.03 -11.78
N LEU A 4 9.54 -2.00 -11.15
CA LEU A 4 9.16 -2.53 -9.84
C LEU A 4 9.31 -1.45 -8.77
N LEU A 5 10.42 -0.70 -8.78
CA LEU A 5 10.58 0.44 -7.89
C LEU A 5 9.55 1.53 -8.10
N GLY A 6 9.23 1.85 -9.35
CA GLY A 6 8.18 2.82 -9.65
C GLY A 6 6.87 2.43 -8.97
N GLY A 7 6.52 1.15 -9.05
CA GLY A 7 5.38 0.57 -8.33
C GLY A 7 5.50 0.67 -6.82
N ILE A 8 6.61 0.22 -6.23
CA ILE A 8 6.86 0.25 -4.78
C ILE A 8 6.83 1.68 -4.22
N ASN A 9 7.47 2.63 -4.89
CA ASN A 9 7.46 4.03 -4.50
C ASN A 9 6.06 4.65 -4.57
N TRP A 10 5.23 4.22 -5.53
CA TRP A 10 3.84 4.67 -5.66
C TRP A 10 2.95 4.15 -4.52
N VAL A 11 3.09 2.88 -4.12
CA VAL A 11 2.29 2.29 -3.03
C VAL A 11 2.84 2.59 -1.63
N ARG A 12 4.10 3.02 -1.49
CA ARG A 12 4.75 3.24 -0.18
C ARG A 12 3.90 4.07 0.82
N PRO A 13 3.28 5.20 0.45
CA PRO A 13 2.49 6.01 1.40
C PRO A 13 1.29 5.25 1.99
N THR A 14 0.75 4.30 1.23
CA THR A 14 -0.44 3.55 1.61
C THR A 14 -0.13 2.23 2.28
N LEU A 15 1.14 1.79 2.35
CA LEU A 15 1.49 0.51 2.97
C LEU A 15 2.03 0.64 4.39
N GLY A 16 2.53 1.82 4.79
CA GLY A 16 3.13 2.02 6.11
C GLY A 16 4.48 1.31 6.29
N ILE A 17 5.15 0.96 5.19
CA ILE A 17 6.48 0.33 5.19
C ILE A 17 7.54 1.43 5.29
N THR A 18 8.52 1.22 6.17
CA THR A 18 9.60 2.18 6.40
C THR A 18 10.66 2.16 5.30
N ASN A 19 11.47 3.23 5.19
CA ASN A 19 12.59 3.26 4.25
C ASN A 19 13.66 2.21 4.60
N ASP A 20 13.86 1.92 5.89
CA ASP A 20 14.84 0.94 6.35
C ASP A 20 14.44 -0.48 5.91
N GLU A 21 13.14 -0.79 5.93
CA GLU A 21 12.62 -2.07 5.44
C GLU A 21 12.75 -2.23 3.92
N LEU A 22 12.77 -1.13 3.16
CA LEU A 22 12.96 -1.13 1.71
C LEU A 22 14.41 -0.92 1.28
N ALA A 23 15.32 -0.59 2.20
CA ALA A 23 16.73 -0.30 1.90
C ALA A 23 17.42 -1.42 1.10
N PRO A 24 17.24 -2.72 1.41
CA PRO A 24 17.84 -3.80 0.63
C PRO A 24 17.36 -3.83 -0.82
N VAL A 25 16.08 -3.47 -1.06
CA VAL A 25 15.51 -3.37 -2.40
C VAL A 25 16.14 -2.22 -3.16
N PHE A 26 16.35 -1.05 -2.53
CA PHE A 26 17.00 0.10 -3.15
C PHE A 26 18.49 -0.12 -3.43
N ASP A 27 19.19 -0.83 -2.54
CA ASP A 27 20.62 -1.12 -2.69
C ASP A 27 20.90 -2.04 -3.89
N LEU A 28 19.97 -2.94 -4.24
CA LEU A 28 20.03 -3.69 -5.50
C LEU A 28 20.04 -2.81 -6.74
N LEU A 29 19.57 -1.57 -6.65
CA LEU A 29 19.54 -0.64 -7.80
C LEU A 29 20.71 0.31 -7.86
N LYS A 30 21.45 0.45 -6.75
CA LYS A 30 22.70 1.22 -6.71
C LYS A 30 23.85 0.49 -7.42
N GLY A 31 23.67 -0.77 -7.84
CA GLY A 31 24.62 -1.49 -8.69
C GLY A 31 24.74 -0.86 -10.09
N ASP A 32 25.82 -1.20 -10.79
CA ASP A 32 26.35 -0.57 -12.02
C ASP A 32 25.30 0.08 -12.94
N ASP A 33 25.64 1.27 -13.45
CA ASP A 33 24.84 2.10 -14.36
C ASP A 33 24.44 1.38 -15.66
N ASP A 34 25.09 0.24 -15.95
CA ASP A 34 24.68 -0.66 -17.01
C ASP A 34 23.40 -1.43 -16.64
N GLY A 35 22.30 -1.09 -17.32
CA GLY A 35 21.01 -1.77 -17.23
C GLY A 35 21.02 -3.25 -17.67
N HIS A 36 22.17 -3.74 -18.15
CA HIS A 36 22.42 -5.14 -18.52
C HIS A 36 23.22 -5.94 -17.48
N SER A 37 23.67 -5.29 -16.39
CA SER A 37 24.36 -5.98 -15.30
C SER A 37 23.43 -7.02 -14.64
N PRO A 38 23.89 -8.27 -14.42
CA PRO A 38 23.11 -9.26 -13.70
C PRO A 38 22.95 -8.82 -12.25
N ARG A 39 21.76 -8.33 -11.89
CA ARG A 39 21.41 -7.98 -10.51
C ARG A 39 20.78 -9.20 -9.87
N THR A 40 21.53 -9.88 -9.02
CA THR A 40 21.03 -11.02 -8.26
C THR A 40 20.23 -10.52 -7.07
N LEU A 41 19.00 -11.02 -6.92
CA LEU A 41 18.15 -10.73 -5.77
C LEU A 41 18.78 -11.32 -4.51
N THR A 42 19.17 -10.48 -3.55
CA THR A 42 19.68 -10.99 -2.27
C THR A 42 18.52 -11.50 -1.41
N PRO A 43 18.79 -12.39 -0.43
CA PRO A 43 17.77 -12.86 0.51
C PRO A 43 17.06 -11.72 1.25
N GLU A 44 17.77 -10.66 1.62
CA GLU A 44 17.25 -9.51 2.34
C GLU A 44 16.28 -8.71 1.46
N ALA A 45 16.63 -8.53 0.18
CA ALA A 45 15.76 -7.86 -0.77
C ALA A 45 14.51 -8.68 -1.11
N GLN A 46 14.64 -10.01 -1.20
CA GLN A 46 13.47 -10.89 -1.34
C GLN A 46 12.54 -10.75 -0.13
N GLN A 47 13.08 -10.77 1.09
CA GLN A 47 12.30 -10.61 2.31
C GLN A 47 11.57 -9.26 2.37
N ALA A 48 12.22 -8.18 1.94
CA ALA A 48 11.62 -6.86 1.85
C ALA A 48 10.47 -6.80 0.81
N LEU A 49 10.62 -7.48 -0.32
CA LEU A 49 9.56 -7.62 -1.32
C LEU A 49 8.39 -8.45 -0.79
N ASP A 50 8.65 -9.54 -0.08
CA ASP A 50 7.62 -10.38 0.53
C ASP A 50 6.80 -9.60 1.56
N LYS A 51 7.46 -8.84 2.44
CA LYS A 51 6.79 -7.93 3.37
C LYS A 51 5.94 -6.88 2.65
N THR A 52 6.43 -6.35 1.53
CA THR A 52 5.68 -5.40 0.71
C THR A 52 4.43 -6.03 0.11
N ALA A 53 4.55 -7.26 -0.41
CA ALA A 53 3.43 -8.03 -0.92
C ALA A 53 2.41 -8.38 0.17
N GLU A 54 2.86 -8.77 1.37
CA GLU A 54 1.99 -9.00 2.51
C GLU A 54 1.26 -7.73 2.94
N ALA A 55 1.95 -6.59 3.02
CA ALA A 55 1.34 -5.31 3.37
C ALA A 55 0.29 -4.90 2.33
N LEU A 56 0.57 -5.13 1.03
CA LEU A 56 -0.39 -4.94 -0.06
C LEU A 56 -1.62 -5.83 0.08
N GLN A 57 -1.44 -7.11 0.44
CA GLN A 57 -2.56 -8.04 0.63
C GLN A 57 -3.39 -7.70 1.89
N LYS A 58 -2.75 -7.23 2.96
CA LYS A 58 -3.42 -6.83 4.21
C LYS A 58 -4.16 -5.50 4.07
N ARG A 59 -3.68 -4.61 3.20
CA ARG A 59 -4.35 -3.35 2.89
C ARG A 59 -5.52 -3.62 1.94
N GLN A 60 -6.72 -3.68 2.49
CA GLN A 60 -7.93 -3.54 1.69
C GLN A 60 -8.10 -2.06 1.34
N ALA A 61 -7.99 -1.74 0.06
CA ALA A 61 -8.67 -0.58 -0.51
C ALA A 61 -10.00 -1.11 -1.04
N HIS A 62 -11.10 -0.77 -0.38
CA HIS A 62 -12.38 -0.95 -1.01
C HIS A 62 -12.44 0.02 -2.19
N ARG A 63 -12.94 -0.47 -3.31
CA ARG A 63 -13.04 0.33 -4.52
C ARG A 63 -14.44 0.91 -4.52
N TYR A 64 -14.55 2.23 -4.58
CA TYR A 64 -15.80 2.93 -4.77
C TYR A 64 -16.76 2.19 -5.73
N ILE A 65 -17.86 1.72 -5.17
CA ILE A 65 -18.95 1.04 -5.84
C ILE A 65 -19.90 2.11 -6.38
N ILE A 66 -19.81 2.37 -7.69
CA ILE A 66 -20.59 3.42 -8.37
C ILE A 66 -22.10 3.30 -8.14
N SER A 67 -22.61 2.07 -8.01
CA SER A 67 -24.04 1.80 -7.81
C SER A 67 -24.52 2.00 -6.37
N GLN A 68 -23.63 2.25 -5.42
CA GLN A 68 -23.99 2.48 -4.02
C GLN A 68 -23.76 3.93 -3.59
N PRO A 69 -24.63 4.49 -2.73
CA PRO A 69 -24.37 5.78 -2.10
C PRO A 69 -23.14 5.68 -1.18
N PHE A 70 -22.39 6.78 -1.09
CA PHE A 70 -21.38 6.95 -0.06
C PHE A 70 -21.91 7.85 1.06
N PHE A 71 -21.34 7.68 2.25
CA PHE A 71 -21.75 8.37 3.46
C PHE A 71 -20.52 9.05 4.09
N LEU A 72 -20.73 10.22 4.68
CA LEU A 72 -19.77 10.89 5.55
C LEU A 72 -20.32 10.87 6.98
N ALA A 73 -19.69 10.11 7.86
CA ALA A 73 -19.93 10.20 9.28
C ALA A 73 -18.94 11.19 9.91
N ILE A 74 -19.46 12.19 10.63
CA ILE A 74 -18.66 13.09 11.44
C ILE A 74 -18.72 12.57 12.88
N LEU A 75 -17.59 12.09 13.38
CA LEU A 75 -17.42 11.50 14.71
C LEU A 75 -16.62 12.46 15.58
N GLY A 76 -16.89 12.49 16.89
CA GLY A 76 -16.06 13.24 17.84
C GLY A 76 -16.86 14.07 18.83
N GLU A 77 -16.16 14.59 19.83
CA GLU A 77 -16.70 15.52 20.82
C GLU A 77 -16.06 16.90 20.68
N LYS A 78 -16.83 17.94 21.02
CA LYS A 78 -16.61 19.40 21.11
C LYS A 78 -15.34 20.04 20.50
N VAL A 79 -14.17 19.45 20.63
CA VAL A 79 -12.86 20.01 20.25
C VAL A 79 -12.18 19.22 19.12
N GLN A 80 -12.52 17.94 18.91
CA GLN A 80 -11.90 17.13 17.86
C GLN A 80 -12.95 16.35 17.07
N LEU A 81 -13.07 16.69 15.78
CA LEU A 81 -13.93 16.01 14.83
C LEU A 81 -13.07 15.13 13.91
N TYR A 82 -13.59 13.95 13.61
CA TYR A 82 -13.05 12.98 12.68
C TYR A 82 -14.09 12.74 11.59
N GLY A 83 -13.67 12.76 10.33
CA GLY A 83 -14.52 12.36 9.21
C GLY A 83 -14.24 10.91 8.85
N LEU A 84 -15.29 10.11 8.67
CA LEU A 84 -15.22 8.78 8.09
C LEU A 84 -16.05 8.76 6.80
N ILE A 85 -15.40 8.48 5.67
CA ILE A 85 -16.07 8.26 4.39
C ILE A 85 -16.20 6.75 4.20
N PHE A 86 -17.41 6.29 3.87
CA PHE A 86 -17.65 4.87 3.67
C PHE A 86 -18.82 4.58 2.73
N GLN A 87 -18.86 3.37 2.19
CA GLN A 87 -20.02 2.76 1.55
C GLN A 87 -20.52 1.57 2.37
N TRP A 88 -21.81 1.26 2.23
CA TRP A 88 -22.43 0.15 2.95
C TRP A 88 -22.92 -0.92 1.99
N ASP A 89 -22.21 -2.04 1.92
CA ASP A 89 -22.52 -3.16 1.04
C ASP A 89 -22.96 -4.41 1.81
N THR A 90 -24.27 -4.60 1.92
CA THR A 90 -24.86 -5.75 2.61
C THR A 90 -24.58 -7.10 1.94
N SER A 91 -24.03 -7.12 0.73
CA SER A 91 -23.65 -8.36 0.05
C SER A 91 -22.30 -8.91 0.50
N LEU A 92 -21.47 -8.07 1.15
CA LEU A 92 -20.16 -8.45 1.66
C LEU A 92 -20.25 -8.97 3.09
N LYS A 93 -19.30 -9.85 3.43
CA LYS A 93 -19.18 -10.41 4.79
C LYS A 93 -18.87 -9.32 5.83
N ASP A 94 -18.13 -8.30 5.41
CA ASP A 94 -17.98 -7.03 6.13
C ASP A 94 -18.66 -5.94 5.28
N PRO A 95 -19.81 -5.41 5.72
CA PRO A 95 -20.57 -4.48 4.92
C PRO A 95 -20.01 -3.06 4.93
N LEU A 96 -19.06 -2.75 5.84
CA LEU A 96 -18.49 -1.41 5.95
C LEU A 96 -17.27 -1.29 5.03
N LEU A 97 -17.43 -0.52 3.95
CA LEU A 97 -16.35 -0.22 3.02
C LEU A 97 -15.81 1.17 3.34
N ILE A 98 -14.70 1.23 4.07
CA ILE A 98 -14.00 2.50 4.35
C ILE A 98 -13.21 2.91 3.11
N GLU A 99 -13.44 4.14 2.66
CA GLU A 99 -12.80 4.75 1.48
C GLU A 99 -11.74 5.79 1.88
#